data_AF-A0A9P5CM05-F1
#
_entry.id   AF-A0A9P5CM05-F1
#
_cell.length_a   1.000
_cell.length_b   1.000
_cell.length_c   1.000
_cell.angle_alpha   90.00
_cell.angle_beta   90.00
_cell.angle_gamma   90.00
#
_symmetry.space_group_name_H-M   'P 1'
#
loop_
_entity.id
_entity.type
_entity.pdbx_description
1 polymer ?
#
loop_
_entity_poly.entity_id
_entity_poly.type
_entity_poly.pdbx_seq_one_letter_code
_entity_poly.pdbx_strand_id
1 'polypeptide(L)'
;MVTSLDNVPDEIVRQILQYVPPGEAYYQVPLVSKRLRRLAFEPLLWRDYCQSCFRYWHAEHCLGEKLQSRASKTDWRGLWRLRQERNDLSARLLDKAIATKVGRMGNIGKICQLGYDAKDFLLEQVQTPDTADDVLARRYFANTALSSIHRGAAVHEWYSYQRTPLTPFGLDRALAAFDMFFAPEDDGDIDGTCALLDRLAAEFIEEQDGFDALSTRDKALALLKWTRDRNLTGMDNPGENYRCLRNCLIGHALRDENHPSLPLVSCAIYTCLAERAGLRAACCAFPSHVHAMIMAPLGHDLDGKQIEPPTTDVDKMFLDPYGSSEEVHLADLRSRLVEFDWLHGEEAFLVPAPVPVLVQRVGRNMKMTFHDFIHRRQEHLSVEHLAVLRADRPPSKRTVESSVYAAHWANLLMTPVSNFQWDSSLDHFLHFVTHYFPEDAWMVEMYLTPLYKIHTNTVQPRHRFTLENVPEVLRLIRNADNRTPTVNRRYTQEINQTVWYTVGQVFRHKRYAYIGIINGWGERGTSSLPGAPSLAMEDLMDELSDSGTDSDTIGLRLRKKVFYTCLTHKNDRSVVAQDAIQIIHDPRLIPETLMEDAGKFFKKFDAKTCTFVSNVKEFYPDG
;
A
#
# COMPACT_ATOMS: atom_id res chain seq x y z
N MET A 1 -5.70 1.42 63.17
CA MET A 1 -4.46 1.14 62.41
C MET A 1 -4.54 1.91 61.12
N VAL A 2 -3.55 2.76 60.82
CA VAL A 2 -3.45 3.38 59.50
C VAL A 2 -2.84 2.32 58.58
N THR A 3 -3.61 1.84 57.61
CA THR A 3 -3.13 0.95 56.55
C THR A 3 -2.14 1.74 55.68
N SER A 4 -0.84 1.46 55.83
CA SER A 4 0.21 1.98 54.95
C SER A 4 0.50 0.99 53.82
N LEU A 5 0.84 1.50 52.64
CA LEU A 5 1.33 0.72 51.51
C LEU A 5 2.58 -0.10 51.88
N ASP A 6 3.35 0.34 52.89
CA ASP A 6 4.52 -0.37 53.40
C ASP A 6 4.17 -1.75 54.00
N ASN A 7 2.92 -1.95 54.43
CA ASN A 7 2.45 -3.20 55.04
C ASN A 7 1.89 -4.20 54.01
N VAL A 8 1.74 -3.78 52.75
CA VAL A 8 1.22 -4.63 51.66
C VAL A 8 2.37 -5.49 51.11
N PRO A 9 2.21 -6.80 50.80
CA PRO A 9 3.25 -7.63 50.19
C PRO A 9 3.72 -7.13 48.80
N ASP A 10 4.96 -7.43 48.43
CA ASP A 10 5.54 -6.99 47.14
C ASP A 10 4.75 -7.53 45.94
N GLU A 11 4.19 -8.74 46.02
CA GLU A 11 3.34 -9.36 44.99
C GLU A 11 2.12 -8.49 44.69
N ILE A 12 1.44 -8.02 45.73
CA ILE A 12 0.22 -7.22 45.62
C ILE A 12 0.57 -5.81 45.12
N VAL A 13 1.66 -5.22 45.62
CA VAL A 13 2.13 -3.92 45.11
C VAL A 13 2.47 -4.02 43.63
N ARG A 14 3.11 -5.11 43.17
CA ARG A 14 3.39 -5.33 41.74
C ARG A 14 2.13 -5.41 40.90
N GLN A 15 1.12 -6.13 41.37
CA GLN A 15 -0.17 -6.19 40.68
C GLN A 15 -0.86 -4.82 40.65
N ILE A 16 -0.80 -4.05 41.73
CA ILE A 16 -1.31 -2.66 41.76
C ILE A 16 -0.57 -1.81 40.72
N LEU A 17 0.76 -1.97 40.62
CA LEU A 17 1.55 -1.22 39.65
C LEU A 17 1.10 -1.47 38.21
N GLN A 18 0.59 -2.66 37.85
CA GLN A 18 0.08 -2.92 36.49
C GLN A 18 -1.12 -2.04 36.09
N TYR A 19 -1.83 -1.46 37.07
CA TYR A 19 -2.95 -0.54 36.84
C TYR A 19 -2.55 0.94 36.88
N VAL A 20 -1.28 1.24 37.16
CA VAL A 20 -0.78 2.62 37.14
C VAL A 20 -0.46 3.01 35.69
N PRO A 21 -0.83 4.21 35.23
CA PRO A 21 -0.43 4.68 33.92
C PRO A 21 1.10 4.52 33.72
N PRO A 22 1.57 3.89 32.63
CA PRO A 22 2.99 3.57 32.46
C PRO A 22 3.92 4.79 32.55
N GLY A 23 3.45 5.98 32.13
CA GLY A 23 4.20 7.23 32.30
C GLY A 23 4.42 7.60 33.78
N GLU A 24 3.41 7.46 34.63
CA GLU A 24 3.53 7.68 36.08
C GLU A 24 4.41 6.61 36.72
N ALA A 25 4.26 5.35 36.31
CA ALA A 25 5.12 4.25 36.73
C ALA A 25 6.59 4.47 36.35
N TYR A 26 6.85 5.11 35.20
CA TYR A 26 8.20 5.41 34.72
C TYR A 26 8.86 6.56 35.50
N TYR A 27 8.15 7.68 35.68
CA TYR A 27 8.71 8.94 36.16
C TYR A 27 8.46 9.21 37.64
N GLN A 28 7.30 8.85 38.18
CA GLN A 28 6.84 9.30 39.50
C GLN A 28 7.02 8.23 40.58
N VAL A 29 6.56 7.00 40.32
CA VAL A 29 6.63 5.89 41.30
C VAL A 29 8.04 5.64 41.85
N PRO A 30 9.12 5.67 41.05
CA PRO A 30 10.47 5.46 41.55
C PRO A 30 10.99 6.56 42.49
N LEU A 31 10.33 7.72 42.53
CA LEU A 31 10.70 8.86 43.38
C LEU A 31 10.07 8.78 44.78
N VAL A 32 9.06 7.92 44.97
CA VAL A 32 8.30 7.84 46.22
C VAL A 32 9.09 7.12 47.32
N SER A 33 9.66 5.95 47.03
CA SER A 33 10.46 5.21 48.00
C SER A 33 11.45 4.26 47.33
N LYS A 34 12.48 3.81 48.07
CA LYS A 34 13.44 2.80 47.58
C LYS A 34 12.76 1.49 47.21
N ARG A 35 11.74 1.09 47.98
CA ARG A 35 10.96 -0.13 47.75
C ARG A 35 10.19 -0.03 46.44
N LEU A 36 9.44 1.05 46.23
CA LEU A 36 8.69 1.29 45.00
C LEU A 36 9.59 1.45 43.79
N ARG A 37 10.76 2.08 43.94
CA ARG A 37 11.77 2.13 42.88
C ARG A 37 12.21 0.74 42.41
N ARG A 38 12.47 -0.18 43.35
CA ARG A 38 12.85 -1.56 43.01
C ARG A 38 11.72 -2.28 42.27
N LEU A 39 10.49 -2.19 42.77
CA LEU A 39 9.32 -2.87 42.17
C LEU A 39 8.95 -2.28 40.81
N ALA A 40 9.00 -0.95 40.66
CA ALA A 40 8.76 -0.27 39.40
C ALA A 40 9.84 -0.53 38.35
N PHE A 41 10.98 -1.14 38.69
CA PHE A 41 12.04 -1.50 37.74
C PHE A 41 11.98 -2.98 37.35
N GLU A 42 10.96 -3.72 37.81
CA GLU A 42 10.88 -5.15 37.51
C GLU A 42 10.58 -5.42 36.02
N PRO A 43 11.33 -6.35 35.39
CA PRO A 43 11.17 -6.65 33.97
C PRO A 43 9.75 -7.08 33.55
N LEU A 44 9.04 -7.83 34.42
CA LEU A 44 7.71 -8.34 34.10
C LEU A 44 6.67 -7.23 34.00
N LEU A 45 6.78 -6.18 34.82
CA LEU A 45 5.90 -5.01 34.73
C LEU A 45 6.06 -4.30 33.37
N TRP A 46 7.31 -4.07 32.95
CA TRP A 46 7.57 -3.38 31.69
C TRP A 46 7.29 -4.24 30.46
N ARG A 47 7.45 -5.56 30.57
CA ARG A 47 7.02 -6.49 29.53
C ARG A 47 5.50 -6.37 29.32
N ASP A 48 4.73 -6.37 30.40
CA ASP A 48 3.28 -6.20 30.35
C ASP A 48 2.88 -4.87 29.71
N TYR A 49 3.51 -3.75 30.11
CA TYR A 49 3.30 -2.46 29.45
C TYR A 49 3.68 -2.44 27.97
N CYS A 50 4.77 -3.09 27.56
CA CYS A 50 5.10 -3.22 26.14
C CYS A 50 3.99 -3.95 25.36
N GLN A 51 3.38 -4.98 25.94
CA GLN A 51 2.32 -5.75 25.29
C GLN A 51 0.96 -5.05 25.30
N SER A 52 0.64 -4.31 26.36
CA SER A 52 -0.67 -3.67 26.52
C SER A 52 -0.75 -2.26 25.93
N CYS A 53 0.36 -1.51 25.87
CA CYS A 53 0.37 -0.13 25.39
C CYS A 53 0.58 0.00 23.88
N PHE A 54 1.10 -1.02 23.22
CA PHE A 54 1.48 -0.96 21.81
C PHE A 54 1.03 -2.23 21.08
N ARG A 55 0.20 -2.09 20.06
CA ARG A 55 -0.27 -3.21 19.24
C ARG A 55 0.74 -3.53 18.15
N TYR A 56 1.39 -2.52 17.58
CA TYR A 56 2.32 -2.70 16.46
C TYR A 56 3.77 -2.39 16.85
N TRP A 57 4.66 -3.25 16.35
CA TRP A 57 6.09 -3.18 16.58
C TRP A 57 6.85 -3.38 15.29
N HIS A 58 7.86 -2.55 15.05
CA HIS A 58 8.78 -2.76 13.93
C HIS A 58 9.60 -4.04 14.11
N ALA A 59 9.86 -4.75 13.01
CA ALA A 59 10.52 -6.06 13.01
C ALA A 59 11.93 -6.03 13.64
N GLU A 60 12.63 -4.89 13.58
CA GLU A 60 13.95 -4.70 14.18
C GLU A 60 13.99 -4.96 15.70
N HIS A 61 12.83 -4.91 16.37
CA HIS A 61 12.75 -5.16 17.80
C HIS A 61 12.78 -6.64 18.15
N CYS A 62 12.55 -7.55 17.19
CA CYS A 62 12.45 -8.99 17.41
C CYS A 62 11.52 -9.34 18.59
N LEU A 63 10.35 -8.68 18.67
CA LEU A 63 9.49 -8.77 19.86
C LEU A 63 9.05 -10.20 20.16
N GLY A 64 8.69 -10.99 19.14
CA GLY A 64 8.29 -12.39 19.30
C GLY A 64 9.34 -13.23 20.03
N GLU A 65 10.60 -13.13 19.59
CA GLU A 65 11.74 -13.82 20.24
C GLU A 65 11.94 -13.35 21.69
N LYS A 66 11.85 -12.03 21.92
CA LYS A 66 11.97 -11.45 23.27
C LYS A 66 10.87 -11.96 24.20
N LEU A 67 9.64 -12.11 23.71
CA LEU A 67 8.50 -12.62 24.47
C LEU A 67 8.66 -14.10 24.85
N GLN A 68 9.31 -14.90 24.00
CA GLN A 68 9.63 -16.31 24.31
C GLN A 68 10.82 -16.44 25.28
N SER A 69 11.64 -15.39 25.41
CA SER A 69 12.79 -15.37 26.31
C SER A 69 12.42 -15.04 27.77
N ARG A 70 13.34 -15.31 28.71
CA ARG A 70 13.20 -14.89 30.11
C ARG A 70 13.15 -13.37 30.20
N ALA A 71 12.16 -12.83 30.92
CA ALA A 71 11.96 -11.38 31.02
C ALA A 71 13.20 -10.60 31.45
N SER A 72 14.05 -11.17 32.31
CA SER A 72 15.30 -10.54 32.77
C SER A 72 16.39 -10.37 31.69
N LYS A 73 16.26 -11.02 30.52
CA LYS A 73 17.23 -10.92 29.42
C LYS A 73 17.00 -9.70 28.51
N THR A 74 15.87 -9.02 28.67
CA THR A 74 15.49 -7.89 27.82
C THR A 74 15.30 -6.65 28.69
N ASP A 75 15.86 -5.53 28.24
CA ASP A 75 15.57 -4.22 28.85
C ASP A 75 14.19 -3.73 28.39
N TRP A 76 13.14 -4.31 28.95
CA TRP A 76 11.76 -3.96 28.63
C TRP A 76 11.43 -2.49 28.93
N ARG A 77 12.02 -1.94 29.99
CA ARG A 77 11.82 -0.54 30.36
C ARG A 77 12.43 0.40 29.34
N GLY A 78 13.66 0.11 28.90
CA GLY A 78 14.31 0.83 27.81
C GLY A 78 13.53 0.70 26.49
N LEU A 79 13.01 -0.49 26.19
CA LEU A 79 12.21 -0.74 24.99
C LEU A 79 10.89 0.06 25.01
N TRP A 80 10.16 0.07 26.13
CA TRP A 80 8.95 0.87 26.29
C TRP A 80 9.25 2.37 26.11
N ARG A 81 10.34 2.86 26.72
CA ARG A 81 10.75 4.27 26.60
C ARG A 81 11.09 4.63 25.16
N LEU A 82 11.86 3.80 24.46
CA LEU A 82 12.19 4.02 23.05
C LEU A 82 10.92 4.13 22.21
N ARG A 83 9.94 3.26 22.46
CA ARG A 83 8.66 3.22 21.74
C ARG A 83 7.82 4.49 22.00
N GLN A 84 7.82 5.00 23.24
CA GLN A 84 7.22 6.31 23.56
C GLN A 84 7.94 7.47 22.87
N GLU A 85 9.28 7.51 22.89
CA GLU A 85 10.06 8.56 22.23
C GLU A 85 9.80 8.62 20.71
N ARG A 86 9.52 7.47 20.09
CA ARG A 86 9.09 7.37 18.68
C ARG A 86 7.68 7.91 18.44
N ASN A 87 6.73 7.69 19.36
CA ASN A 87 5.41 8.32 19.29
C ASN A 87 5.51 9.84 19.41
N ASP A 88 6.28 10.36 20.37
CA ASP A 88 6.52 11.79 20.54
C ASP A 88 7.17 12.42 19.30
N LEU A 89 8.12 11.70 18.68
CA LEU A 89 8.72 12.14 17.43
C LEU A 89 7.71 12.18 16.29
N SER A 90 6.89 11.13 16.13
CA SER A 90 5.82 11.08 15.13
C SER A 90 4.85 12.25 15.28
N ALA A 91 4.40 12.54 16.51
CA ALA A 91 3.52 13.67 16.80
C ALA A 91 4.13 15.00 16.37
N ARG A 92 5.36 15.29 16.80
CA ARG A 92 6.06 16.52 16.42
C ARG A 92 6.29 16.66 14.92
N LEU A 93 6.59 15.56 14.21
CA LEU A 93 6.79 15.58 12.77
C LEU A 93 5.48 15.77 12.01
N LEU A 94 4.40 15.14 12.47
CA LEU A 94 3.08 15.29 11.87
C LEU A 94 2.57 16.72 12.04
N ASP A 95 2.70 17.30 13.24
CA ASP A 95 2.31 18.70 13.48
C ASP A 95 3.10 19.66 12.59
N LYS A 96 4.40 19.42 12.36
CA LYS A 96 5.20 20.21 11.40
C LYS A 96 4.71 20.03 9.96
N ALA A 97 4.37 18.81 9.56
CA ALA A 97 3.85 18.50 8.24
C ALA A 97 2.46 19.16 8.00
N ILE A 98 1.63 19.26 9.03
CA ILE A 98 0.35 19.95 8.97
C ILE A 98 0.58 21.47 8.89
N ALA A 99 1.44 22.02 9.75
CA ALA A 99 1.62 23.46 9.91
C ALA A 99 2.14 24.19 8.65
N THR A 100 2.98 23.52 7.85
CA THR A 100 3.55 24.09 6.63
C THR A 100 3.64 23.05 5.51
N LYS A 101 3.66 23.51 4.27
CA LYS A 101 4.00 22.67 3.11
C LYS A 101 5.50 22.55 2.89
N VAL A 102 6.31 23.44 3.44
CA VAL A 102 7.76 23.44 3.26
C VAL A 102 8.38 22.30 4.06
N GLY A 103 9.08 21.39 3.40
CA GLY A 103 9.69 20.23 4.04
C GLY A 103 8.68 19.21 4.55
N ARG A 104 7.43 19.27 4.08
CA ARG A 104 6.34 18.40 4.54
C ARG A 104 6.62 16.95 4.21
N MET A 105 6.99 16.67 2.95
CA MET A 105 7.30 15.31 2.51
C MET A 105 8.52 14.77 3.27
N GLY A 106 9.51 15.63 3.54
CA GLY A 106 10.65 15.27 4.40
C GLY A 106 10.26 14.90 5.83
N ASN A 107 9.29 15.59 6.43
CA ASN A 107 8.80 15.24 7.78
C ASN A 107 7.97 13.95 7.75
N ILE A 108 7.09 13.78 6.76
CA ILE A 108 6.32 12.53 6.58
C ILE A 108 7.27 11.34 6.37
N GLY A 109 8.28 11.48 5.49
CA GLY A 109 9.26 10.41 5.25
C GLY A 109 10.02 9.99 6.50
N LYS A 110 10.31 10.91 7.43
CA LYS A 110 10.91 10.57 8.73
C LYS A 110 9.98 9.79 9.65
N ILE A 111 8.66 10.06 9.61
CA ILE A 111 7.67 9.24 10.31
C ILE A 111 7.68 7.84 9.68
N CYS A 112 7.65 7.75 8.35
CA CYS A 112 7.61 6.47 7.65
C CYS A 112 8.84 5.59 7.93
N GLN A 113 10.01 6.19 8.13
CA GLN A 113 11.23 5.49 8.52
C GLN A 113 11.17 4.84 9.91
N LEU A 114 10.23 5.24 10.78
CA LEU A 114 9.96 4.55 12.05
C LEU A 114 9.16 3.24 11.83
N GLY A 115 8.60 3.04 10.65
CA GLY A 115 7.84 1.86 10.27
C GLY A 115 6.65 1.61 11.20
N TYR A 116 6.45 0.35 11.61
CA TYR A 116 5.32 -0.04 12.45
C TYR A 116 5.33 0.57 13.84
N ASP A 117 6.45 1.14 14.30
CA ASP A 117 6.44 1.94 15.51
C ASP A 117 5.70 3.28 15.35
N ALA A 118 5.40 3.76 14.15
CA ALA A 118 4.51 4.91 14.01
C ALA A 118 3.03 4.50 13.93
N LYS A 119 2.73 3.21 13.70
CA LYS A 119 1.40 2.75 13.27
C LYS A 119 0.31 3.01 14.31
N ASP A 120 0.52 2.63 15.58
CA ASP A 120 -0.48 2.87 16.65
C ASP A 120 -0.88 4.35 16.73
N PHE A 121 0.12 5.24 16.77
CA PHE A 121 -0.10 6.69 16.81
C PHE A 121 -0.84 7.17 15.56
N LEU A 122 -0.40 6.75 14.37
CA LEU A 122 -1.01 7.20 13.11
C LEU A 122 -2.48 6.75 12.99
N LEU A 123 -2.81 5.54 13.43
CA LEU A 123 -4.20 5.06 13.45
C LEU A 123 -5.09 5.92 14.34
N GLU A 124 -4.59 6.30 15.52
CA GLU A 124 -5.28 7.27 16.38
C GLU A 124 -5.49 8.61 15.66
N GLN A 125 -4.48 9.11 14.95
CA GLN A 125 -4.59 10.38 14.23
C GLN A 125 -5.55 10.32 13.02
N VAL A 126 -5.65 9.17 12.35
CA VAL A 126 -6.63 8.96 11.27
C VAL A 126 -8.06 8.99 11.81
N GLN A 127 -8.26 8.60 13.07
CA GLN A 127 -9.54 8.64 13.78
C GLN A 127 -9.77 9.92 14.59
N THR A 128 -8.98 10.98 14.35
CA THR A 128 -9.15 12.30 15.00
C THR A 128 -10.61 12.76 14.91
N PRO A 129 -11.28 13.23 15.98
CA PRO A 129 -12.68 13.64 15.93
C PRO A 129 -12.93 14.93 15.12
N ASP A 130 -14.13 15.09 14.56
CA ASP A 130 -14.55 16.27 13.77
C ASP A 130 -14.49 17.60 14.54
N THR A 131 -14.38 17.55 15.87
CA THR A 131 -14.22 18.72 16.73
C THR A 131 -12.82 19.33 16.69
N ALA A 132 -11.82 18.63 16.15
CA ALA A 132 -10.45 19.12 16.07
C ALA A 132 -10.31 20.24 15.01
N ASP A 133 -9.47 21.24 15.28
CA ASP A 133 -9.32 22.40 14.39
C ASP A 133 -8.68 22.06 13.04
N ASP A 134 -7.85 21.01 12.99
CA ASP A 134 -7.11 20.54 11.82
C ASP A 134 -7.53 19.14 11.36
N VAL A 135 -8.76 18.70 11.70
CA VAL A 135 -9.24 17.33 11.48
C VAL A 135 -8.98 16.80 10.07
N LEU A 136 -9.29 17.55 9.01
CA LEU A 136 -9.11 17.08 7.64
C LEU A 136 -7.63 16.88 7.32
N ALA A 137 -6.79 17.87 7.65
CA ALA A 137 -5.36 17.80 7.38
C ALA A 137 -4.67 16.69 8.19
N ARG A 138 -5.05 16.56 9.47
CA ARG A 138 -4.50 15.55 10.38
C ARG A 138 -4.82 14.14 9.89
N ARG A 139 -6.09 13.86 9.58
CA ARG A 139 -6.51 12.56 9.02
C ARG A 139 -5.81 12.27 7.70
N TYR A 140 -5.74 13.25 6.78
CA TYR A 140 -5.12 13.06 5.46
C TYR A 140 -3.62 12.76 5.54
N PHE A 141 -2.85 13.53 6.31
CA PHE A 141 -1.40 13.31 6.40
C PHE A 141 -1.04 12.11 7.27
N ALA A 142 -1.83 11.79 8.29
CA ALA A 142 -1.67 10.55 9.02
C ALA A 142 -1.92 9.32 8.13
N ASN A 143 -3.00 9.34 7.33
CA ASN A 143 -3.29 8.27 6.38
C ASN A 143 -2.20 8.17 5.29
N THR A 144 -1.72 9.31 4.78
CA THR A 144 -0.62 9.33 3.81
C THR A 144 0.66 8.68 4.36
N ALA A 145 1.02 8.99 5.61
CA ALA A 145 2.18 8.37 6.26
C ALA A 145 1.95 6.86 6.51
N LEU A 146 0.75 6.48 6.96
CA LEU A 146 0.38 5.09 7.20
C LEU A 146 0.44 4.25 5.91
N SER A 147 -0.18 4.72 4.83
CA SER A 147 -0.13 4.03 3.53
C SER A 147 1.31 3.91 3.02
N SER A 148 2.14 4.93 3.25
CA SER A 148 3.56 4.91 2.86
C SER A 148 4.36 3.88 3.68
N ILE A 149 4.08 3.74 4.98
CA ILE A 149 4.67 2.68 5.83
C ILE A 149 4.28 1.28 5.32
N HIS A 150 3.00 1.08 4.97
CA HIS A 150 2.53 -0.20 4.43
C HIS A 150 3.24 -0.56 3.12
N ARG A 151 3.29 0.38 2.17
CA ARG A 151 4.07 0.19 0.92
C ARG A 151 5.55 -0.08 1.22
N GLY A 152 6.11 0.56 2.23
CA GLY A 152 7.48 0.31 2.73
C GLY A 152 7.70 -1.12 3.16
N ALA A 153 6.75 -1.71 3.88
CA ALA A 153 6.82 -3.12 4.29
C ALA A 153 6.83 -4.08 3.09
N ALA A 154 5.99 -3.82 2.07
CA ALA A 154 6.00 -4.60 0.83
C ALA A 154 7.29 -4.47 0.03
N VAL A 155 7.79 -3.23 -0.12
CA VAL A 155 9.07 -2.96 -0.78
C VAL A 155 10.21 -3.65 -0.04
N HIS A 156 10.19 -3.68 1.30
CA HIS A 156 11.16 -4.40 2.10
C HIS A 156 11.14 -5.91 1.85
N GLU A 157 9.96 -6.52 1.82
CA GLU A 157 9.78 -7.96 1.54
C GLU A 157 10.39 -8.31 0.18
N TRP A 158 10.05 -7.55 -0.87
CA TRP A 158 10.58 -7.78 -2.22
C TRP A 158 12.06 -7.46 -2.38
N TYR A 159 12.59 -6.50 -1.61
CA TYR A 159 14.01 -6.11 -1.68
C TYR A 159 14.97 -7.27 -1.36
N SER A 160 14.53 -8.21 -0.51
CA SER A 160 15.32 -9.40 -0.14
C SER A 160 15.67 -10.29 -1.35
N TYR A 161 14.85 -10.30 -2.41
CA TYR A 161 15.04 -11.13 -3.61
C TYR A 161 16.18 -10.64 -4.52
N GLN A 162 16.68 -9.41 -4.34
CA GLN A 162 17.88 -8.95 -5.04
C GLN A 162 19.17 -9.64 -4.57
N ARG A 163 19.13 -10.26 -3.38
CA ARG A 163 20.32 -10.85 -2.71
C ARG A 163 20.17 -12.33 -2.45
N THR A 164 18.98 -12.87 -2.60
CA THR A 164 18.64 -14.26 -2.27
C THR A 164 18.68 -15.10 -3.54
N PRO A 165 19.19 -16.35 -3.49
CA PRO A 165 19.06 -17.28 -4.61
C PRO A 165 17.59 -17.44 -5.04
N LEU A 166 17.37 -17.70 -6.32
CA LEU A 166 16.03 -17.99 -6.83
C LEU A 166 15.46 -19.22 -6.10
N THR A 167 14.30 -19.04 -5.48
CA THR A 167 13.62 -20.05 -4.68
C THR A 167 12.13 -20.10 -5.06
N PRO A 168 11.49 -21.28 -5.06
CA PRO A 168 10.05 -21.41 -5.18
C PRO A 168 9.31 -21.16 -3.85
N PHE A 169 10.03 -21.10 -2.72
CA PHE A 169 9.47 -20.99 -1.38
C PHE A 169 9.24 -19.53 -0.95
N GLY A 170 8.25 -19.30 -0.09
CA GLY A 170 7.89 -17.98 0.45
C GLY A 170 6.99 -17.15 -0.49
N LEU A 171 6.20 -17.84 -1.33
CA LEU A 171 5.32 -17.19 -2.29
C LEU A 171 4.18 -16.39 -1.62
N ASP A 172 3.63 -16.91 -0.52
CA ASP A 172 2.60 -16.25 0.29
C ASP A 172 2.98 -14.83 0.68
N ARG A 173 4.14 -14.66 1.33
CA ARG A 173 4.63 -13.36 1.78
C ARG A 173 4.86 -12.41 0.60
N ALA A 174 5.49 -12.92 -0.45
CA ALA A 174 5.79 -12.14 -1.65
C ALA A 174 4.53 -11.67 -2.39
N LEU A 175 3.46 -12.47 -2.40
CA LEU A 175 2.18 -12.06 -2.97
C LEU A 175 1.39 -11.14 -2.02
N ALA A 176 1.39 -11.43 -0.72
CA ALA A 176 0.74 -10.59 0.30
C ALA A 176 1.31 -9.17 0.37
N ALA A 177 2.56 -8.98 -0.09
CA ALA A 177 3.15 -7.66 -0.25
C ALA A 177 2.36 -6.76 -1.24
N PHE A 178 1.65 -7.31 -2.24
CA PHE A 178 0.76 -6.49 -3.07
C PHE A 178 -0.40 -5.89 -2.28
N ASP A 179 -0.98 -6.63 -1.33
CA ASP A 179 -2.09 -6.19 -0.48
C ASP A 179 -1.72 -4.92 0.31
N MET A 180 -0.44 -4.75 0.68
CA MET A 180 0.02 -3.57 1.43
C MET A 180 -0.10 -2.24 0.67
N PHE A 181 -0.29 -2.27 -0.66
CA PHE A 181 -0.58 -1.05 -1.44
C PHE A 181 -2.05 -0.62 -1.33
N PHE A 182 -2.89 -1.46 -0.73
CA PHE A 182 -4.33 -1.29 -0.59
C PHE A 182 -4.79 -1.37 0.86
N ALA A 183 -3.97 -1.90 1.76
CA ALA A 183 -4.29 -2.14 3.17
C ALA A 183 -4.98 -0.92 3.81
N PRO A 184 -6.30 -0.99 4.10
CA PRO A 184 -6.95 -0.03 4.96
C PRO A 184 -6.58 -0.31 6.42
N GLU A 185 -6.96 0.65 7.27
CA GLU A 185 -6.48 0.92 8.63
C GLU A 185 -6.31 -0.23 9.63
N ASP A 186 -6.75 -1.47 9.43
CA ASP A 186 -6.64 -2.46 10.53
C ASP A 186 -6.15 -3.86 10.17
N ASP A 187 -6.83 -4.61 9.28
CA ASP A 187 -6.59 -6.06 9.21
C ASP A 187 -6.27 -6.55 7.80
N GLY A 188 -4.98 -6.64 7.50
CA GLY A 188 -4.57 -7.24 6.23
C GLY A 188 -3.10 -7.19 5.87
N ASP A 189 -2.20 -7.08 6.86
CA ASP A 189 -0.78 -7.07 6.54
C ASP A 189 -0.24 -8.44 6.11
N ILE A 190 1.04 -8.47 5.71
CA ILE A 190 1.72 -9.68 5.24
C ILE A 190 1.61 -10.80 6.28
N ASP A 191 1.90 -10.49 7.54
CA ASP A 191 1.88 -11.46 8.63
C ASP A 191 0.46 -11.94 8.95
N GLY A 192 -0.53 -11.03 8.93
CA GLY A 192 -1.94 -11.39 9.07
C GLY A 192 -2.44 -12.30 7.95
N THR A 193 -1.93 -12.15 6.73
CA THR A 193 -2.26 -13.04 5.60
C THR A 193 -1.64 -14.42 5.77
N CYS A 194 -0.38 -14.47 6.22
CA CYS A 194 0.29 -15.73 6.53
C CYS A 194 -0.39 -16.48 7.68
N ALA A 195 -0.77 -15.78 8.74
CA ALA A 195 -1.49 -16.36 9.88
C ALA A 195 -2.88 -16.90 9.48
N LEU A 196 -3.54 -16.26 8.51
CA LEU A 196 -4.81 -16.78 7.97
C LEU A 196 -4.59 -18.09 7.22
N LEU A 197 -3.55 -18.19 6.40
CA LEU A 197 -3.18 -19.45 5.74
C LEU A 197 -2.77 -20.53 6.74
N ASP A 198 -2.05 -20.17 7.81
CA ASP A 198 -1.70 -21.10 8.90
C ASP A 198 -2.95 -21.70 9.56
N ARG A 199 -3.95 -20.85 9.87
CA ARG A 199 -5.22 -21.29 10.44
C ARG A 199 -5.99 -22.21 9.49
N LEU A 200 -6.13 -21.83 8.22
CA LEU A 200 -6.84 -22.63 7.22
C LEU A 200 -6.17 -24.00 7.01
N ALA A 201 -4.84 -24.07 7.03
CA ALA A 201 -4.13 -25.34 6.95
C ALA A 201 -4.35 -26.21 8.20
N ALA A 202 -4.35 -25.61 9.39
CA ALA A 202 -4.66 -26.33 10.63
C ALA A 202 -6.10 -26.88 10.62
N GLU A 203 -7.08 -26.08 10.19
CA GLU A 203 -8.48 -26.50 10.04
C GLU A 203 -8.61 -27.67 9.06
N PHE A 204 -7.91 -27.62 7.91
CA PHE A 204 -7.90 -28.75 6.97
C PHE A 204 -7.39 -30.03 7.64
N ILE A 205 -6.23 -29.99 8.31
CA ILE A 205 -5.63 -31.16 8.95
C ILE A 205 -6.53 -31.74 10.04
N GLU A 206 -7.17 -30.87 10.85
CA GLU A 206 -8.10 -31.29 11.92
C GLU A 206 -9.34 -32.03 11.38
N GLU A 207 -9.77 -31.72 10.15
CA GLU A 207 -10.92 -32.37 9.50
C GLU A 207 -10.58 -33.67 8.75
N GLN A 208 -9.30 -33.99 8.57
CA GLN A 208 -8.88 -35.18 7.85
C GLN A 208 -8.60 -36.36 8.80
N ASP A 209 -9.46 -37.37 8.75
CA ASP A 209 -9.23 -38.64 9.45
C ASP A 209 -8.04 -39.40 8.86
N GLY A 210 -7.04 -39.70 9.70
CA GLY A 210 -5.88 -40.49 9.29
C GLY A 210 -5.01 -39.80 8.23
N PHE A 211 -5.00 -38.47 8.19
CA PHE A 211 -4.24 -37.68 7.21
C PHE A 211 -2.81 -38.19 7.02
N ASP A 212 -2.08 -38.46 8.10
CA ASP A 212 -0.69 -38.91 8.05
C ASP A 212 -0.48 -40.20 7.26
N ALA A 213 -1.47 -41.10 7.26
CA ALA A 213 -1.41 -42.40 6.59
C ALA A 213 -1.68 -42.33 5.07
N LEU A 214 -2.20 -41.20 4.57
CA LEU A 214 -2.48 -41.01 3.15
C LEU A 214 -1.18 -40.85 2.34
N SER A 215 -1.23 -41.30 1.08
CA SER A 215 -0.16 -41.06 0.11
C SER A 215 -0.02 -39.57 -0.22
N THR A 216 1.10 -39.17 -0.85
CA THR A 216 1.29 -37.76 -1.26
C THR A 216 0.21 -37.34 -2.25
N ARG A 217 -0.16 -38.23 -3.18
CA ARG A 217 -1.24 -38.02 -4.15
C ARG A 217 -2.59 -37.84 -3.46
N ASP A 218 -2.92 -38.71 -2.52
CA ASP A 218 -4.22 -38.67 -1.83
C ASP A 218 -4.35 -37.44 -0.94
N LYS A 219 -3.28 -37.05 -0.23
CA LYS A 219 -3.24 -35.80 0.56
C LYS A 219 -3.49 -34.58 -0.32
N ALA A 220 -2.82 -34.53 -1.48
CA ALA A 220 -2.96 -33.42 -2.42
C ALA A 220 -4.39 -33.32 -2.98
N LEU A 221 -4.97 -34.45 -3.41
CA LEU A 221 -6.33 -34.48 -3.94
C LEU A 221 -7.39 -34.19 -2.86
N ALA A 222 -7.18 -34.63 -1.62
CA ALA A 222 -8.04 -34.30 -0.49
C ALA A 222 -8.04 -32.79 -0.21
N LEU A 223 -6.86 -32.17 -0.16
CA LEU A 223 -6.74 -30.72 -0.01
C LEU A 223 -7.39 -29.97 -1.18
N LEU A 224 -7.21 -30.44 -2.41
CA LEU A 224 -7.79 -29.79 -3.59
C LEU A 224 -9.31 -29.76 -3.51
N LYS A 225 -9.93 -30.89 -3.18
CA LYS A 225 -11.38 -30.99 -2.97
C LYS A 225 -11.83 -30.07 -1.85
N TRP A 226 -11.16 -30.12 -0.71
CA TRP A 226 -11.45 -29.28 0.46
C TRP A 226 -11.40 -27.78 0.15
N THR A 227 -10.35 -27.31 -0.55
CA THR A 227 -10.23 -25.90 -0.91
C THR A 227 -11.36 -25.43 -1.83
N ARG A 228 -11.82 -26.30 -2.74
CA ARG A 228 -12.92 -25.97 -3.65
C ARG A 228 -14.29 -26.05 -2.98
N ASP A 229 -14.51 -27.02 -2.11
CA ASP A 229 -15.76 -27.19 -1.35
C ASP A 229 -16.01 -26.00 -0.40
N ARG A 230 -14.93 -25.39 0.11
CA ARG A 230 -14.96 -24.15 0.89
C ARG A 230 -14.91 -22.87 0.06
N ASN A 231 -14.94 -23.00 -1.26
CA ASN A 231 -14.87 -21.87 -2.19
C ASN A 231 -13.62 -20.98 -1.98
N LEU A 232 -12.48 -21.52 -1.56
CA LEU A 232 -11.25 -20.75 -1.31
C LEU A 232 -10.46 -20.40 -2.59
N THR A 233 -10.84 -21.00 -3.72
CA THR A 233 -10.16 -20.85 -5.01
C THR A 233 -11.16 -20.71 -6.15
N GLY A 234 -10.75 -20.02 -7.22
CA GLY A 234 -11.61 -19.75 -8.37
C GLY A 234 -12.36 -18.42 -8.27
N MET A 235 -13.28 -18.19 -9.21
CA MET A 235 -14.20 -17.07 -9.18
C MET A 235 -15.47 -17.36 -9.97
N ASP A 236 -16.57 -16.77 -9.54
CA ASP A 236 -17.81 -16.73 -10.32
C ASP A 236 -17.71 -15.74 -11.49
N ASN A 237 -18.42 -16.03 -12.57
CA ASN A 237 -18.51 -15.21 -13.79
C ASN A 237 -17.14 -14.66 -14.28
N PRO A 238 -16.18 -15.53 -14.67
CA PRO A 238 -14.85 -15.09 -15.07
C PRO A 238 -14.83 -14.05 -16.20
N GLY A 239 -15.80 -14.08 -17.12
CA GLY A 239 -15.91 -13.10 -18.21
C GLY A 239 -16.03 -11.65 -17.72
N GLU A 240 -16.62 -11.44 -16.56
CA GLU A 240 -16.81 -10.13 -15.92
C GLU A 240 -15.70 -9.88 -14.88
N ASN A 241 -15.44 -10.87 -14.02
CA ASN A 241 -14.61 -10.70 -12.84
C ASN A 241 -13.10 -10.87 -13.06
N TYR A 242 -12.66 -11.41 -14.20
CA TYR A 242 -11.22 -11.67 -14.43
C TYR A 242 -10.37 -10.38 -14.41
N ARG A 243 -10.95 -9.24 -14.76
CA ARG A 243 -10.26 -7.93 -14.71
C ARG A 243 -10.60 -7.14 -13.45
N CYS A 244 -11.00 -7.79 -12.37
CA CYS A 244 -11.11 -7.14 -11.07
C CYS A 244 -9.76 -7.16 -10.34
N LEU A 245 -9.27 -5.98 -9.93
CA LEU A 245 -7.98 -5.84 -9.25
C LEU A 245 -7.88 -6.65 -7.95
N ARG A 246 -9.00 -6.81 -7.21
CA ARG A 246 -9.03 -7.56 -5.94
C ARG A 246 -8.63 -9.02 -6.13
N ASN A 247 -8.94 -9.58 -7.30
CA ASN A 247 -8.68 -11.00 -7.61
C ASN A 247 -7.19 -11.28 -7.87
N CYS A 248 -6.36 -10.22 -7.97
CA CYS A 248 -4.90 -10.30 -8.02
C CYS A 248 -4.26 -10.35 -6.62
N LEU A 249 -5.02 -10.07 -5.56
CA LEU A 249 -4.52 -9.84 -4.20
C LEU A 249 -4.86 -11.05 -3.33
N ILE A 250 -3.84 -11.75 -2.84
CA ILE A 250 -4.04 -13.00 -2.10
C ILE A 250 -4.72 -12.77 -0.75
N GLY A 251 -4.34 -11.72 -0.03
CA GLY A 251 -4.92 -11.39 1.26
C GLY A 251 -6.38 -10.95 1.13
N HIS A 252 -6.72 -10.17 0.10
CA HIS A 252 -8.10 -9.81 -0.19
C HIS A 252 -8.93 -11.03 -0.61
N ALA A 253 -8.42 -11.88 -1.50
CA ALA A 253 -9.10 -13.12 -1.88
C ALA A 253 -9.39 -14.00 -0.66
N LEU A 254 -8.47 -14.13 0.29
CA LEU A 254 -8.70 -14.94 1.48
C LEU A 254 -9.69 -14.32 2.49
N ARG A 255 -9.97 -13.01 2.42
CA ARG A 255 -10.85 -12.31 3.37
C ARG A 255 -12.23 -11.98 2.82
N ASP A 256 -12.38 -11.95 1.50
CA ASP A 256 -13.68 -11.79 0.84
C ASP A 256 -14.51 -13.06 1.07
N GLU A 257 -15.81 -12.89 1.38
CA GLU A 257 -16.72 -14.02 1.67
C GLU A 257 -16.83 -15.02 0.50
N ASN A 258 -16.64 -14.55 -0.74
CA ASN A 258 -16.73 -15.40 -1.94
C ASN A 258 -15.36 -15.84 -2.46
N HIS A 259 -14.29 -15.43 -1.79
CA HIS A 259 -12.88 -15.66 -2.13
C HIS A 259 -12.47 -15.61 -3.62
N PRO A 260 -12.93 -14.62 -4.40
CA PRO A 260 -12.65 -14.59 -5.83
C PRO A 260 -11.15 -14.40 -6.08
N SER A 261 -10.55 -15.29 -6.87
CA SER A 261 -9.12 -15.30 -7.15
C SER A 261 -8.81 -15.67 -8.60
N LEU A 262 -7.80 -15.00 -9.17
CA LEU A 262 -7.28 -15.39 -10.48
C LEU A 262 -6.59 -16.75 -10.43
N PRO A 263 -6.42 -17.46 -11.56
CA PRO A 263 -5.78 -18.77 -11.58
C PRO A 263 -4.42 -18.83 -10.86
N LEU A 264 -3.59 -17.80 -11.02
CA LEU A 264 -2.31 -17.70 -10.31
C LEU A 264 -2.52 -17.62 -8.79
N VAL A 265 -3.43 -16.76 -8.33
CA VAL A 265 -3.70 -16.56 -6.91
C VAL A 265 -4.34 -17.81 -6.31
N SER A 266 -5.28 -18.46 -7.01
CA SER A 266 -5.85 -19.76 -6.61
C SER A 266 -4.78 -20.83 -6.44
N CYS A 267 -3.87 -20.96 -7.40
CA CYS A 267 -2.74 -21.89 -7.30
C CYS A 267 -1.81 -21.55 -6.14
N ALA A 268 -1.53 -20.26 -5.91
CA ALA A 268 -0.71 -19.82 -4.80
C ALA A 268 -1.35 -20.15 -3.43
N ILE A 269 -2.65 -19.87 -3.26
CA ILE A 269 -3.40 -20.24 -2.05
C ILE A 269 -3.25 -21.74 -1.79
N TYR A 270 -3.56 -22.58 -2.78
CA TYR A 270 -3.45 -24.03 -2.65
C TYR A 270 -2.03 -24.48 -2.30
N THR A 271 -1.00 -23.99 -2.99
CA THR A 271 0.38 -24.42 -2.72
C THR A 271 0.84 -23.99 -1.33
N CYS A 272 0.44 -22.80 -0.87
CA CYS A 272 0.79 -22.31 0.47
C CYS A 272 0.11 -23.14 1.57
N LEU A 273 -1.12 -23.60 1.36
CA LEU A 273 -1.81 -24.53 2.25
C LEU A 273 -1.17 -25.92 2.22
N ALA A 274 -0.81 -26.42 1.04
CA ALA A 274 -0.17 -27.71 0.86
C ALA A 274 1.20 -27.79 1.58
N GLU A 275 2.02 -26.73 1.49
CA GLU A 275 3.28 -26.63 2.23
C GLU A 275 3.07 -26.68 3.75
N ARG A 276 2.07 -25.97 4.26
CA ARG A 276 1.70 -25.99 5.69
C ARG A 276 1.15 -27.33 6.16
N ALA A 277 0.51 -28.07 5.25
CA ALA A 277 0.09 -29.45 5.46
C ALA A 277 1.22 -30.48 5.30
N GLY A 278 2.47 -30.03 5.11
CA GLY A 278 3.65 -30.89 5.03
C GLY A 278 3.93 -31.49 3.65
N LEU A 279 3.23 -31.05 2.60
CA LEU A 279 3.50 -31.47 1.22
C LEU A 279 4.61 -30.62 0.59
N ARG A 280 5.39 -31.20 -0.33
CA ARG A 280 6.33 -30.44 -1.15
C ARG A 280 5.57 -29.84 -2.34
N ALA A 281 5.11 -28.61 -2.19
CA ALA A 281 4.32 -27.91 -3.20
C ALA A 281 5.09 -26.77 -3.84
N ALA A 282 4.78 -26.43 -5.08
CA ALA A 282 5.21 -25.21 -5.73
C ALA A 282 4.25 -24.83 -6.86
N CYS A 283 4.19 -23.55 -7.22
CA CYS A 283 3.52 -23.16 -8.45
C CYS A 283 4.38 -23.49 -9.67
N CYS A 284 3.74 -23.89 -10.77
CA CYS A 284 4.35 -24.12 -12.08
C CYS A 284 3.88 -23.04 -13.05
N ALA A 285 4.81 -22.24 -13.56
CA ALA A 285 4.52 -21.08 -14.39
C ALA A 285 4.32 -21.47 -15.87
N PHE A 286 3.32 -22.29 -16.14
CA PHE A 286 2.95 -22.72 -17.49
C PHE A 286 2.57 -21.50 -18.38
N PRO A 287 2.71 -21.54 -19.71
CA PRO A 287 2.21 -20.47 -20.57
C PRO A 287 0.69 -20.36 -20.47
N SER A 288 0.14 -19.14 -20.44
CA SER A 288 -1.31 -18.84 -20.33
C SER A 288 -2.04 -19.25 -19.03
N HIS A 289 -1.48 -20.17 -18.22
CA HIS A 289 -2.08 -20.64 -16.96
C HIS A 289 -1.01 -20.87 -15.89
N VAL A 290 -1.40 -21.04 -14.63
CA VAL A 290 -0.50 -21.49 -13.55
C VAL A 290 -1.09 -22.75 -12.96
N HIS A 291 -0.27 -23.77 -12.76
CA HIS A 291 -0.68 -25.02 -12.12
C HIS A 291 -0.02 -25.14 -10.75
N ALA A 292 -0.68 -25.84 -9.83
CA ALA A 292 -0.02 -26.31 -8.62
C ALA A 292 0.74 -27.60 -8.93
N MET A 293 1.99 -27.70 -8.48
CA MET A 293 2.83 -28.88 -8.62
C MET A 293 3.08 -29.47 -7.24
N ILE A 294 2.79 -30.76 -7.08
CA ILE A 294 3.12 -31.52 -5.89
C ILE A 294 4.22 -32.52 -6.23
N MET A 295 5.23 -32.58 -5.37
CA MET A 295 6.40 -33.42 -5.54
C MET A 295 6.43 -34.50 -4.44
N ALA A 296 6.77 -35.72 -4.81
CA ALA A 296 6.98 -36.80 -3.86
C ALA A 296 8.18 -36.50 -2.92
N PRO A 297 8.24 -37.14 -1.74
CA PRO A 297 9.46 -37.20 -0.94
C PRO A 297 10.62 -37.82 -1.73
N LEU A 298 11.87 -37.45 -1.39
CA LEU A 298 13.04 -38.03 -2.04
C LEU A 298 13.06 -39.56 -1.84
N GLY A 299 13.30 -40.30 -2.93
CA GLY A 299 13.36 -41.76 -2.93
C GLY A 299 12.00 -42.47 -2.92
N HIS A 300 10.89 -41.74 -3.02
CA HIS A 300 9.53 -42.30 -3.10
C HIS A 300 8.78 -41.75 -4.32
N ASP A 301 7.80 -42.49 -4.81
CA ASP A 301 6.79 -42.00 -5.75
C ASP A 301 5.63 -41.30 -5.02
N LEU A 302 4.71 -40.71 -5.78
CA LEU A 302 3.55 -40.00 -5.20
C LEU A 302 2.61 -40.91 -4.40
N ASP A 303 2.61 -42.21 -4.68
CA ASP A 303 1.76 -43.22 -4.03
C ASP A 303 2.44 -43.82 -2.78
N GLY A 304 3.66 -43.37 -2.45
CA GLY A 304 4.41 -43.78 -1.26
C GLY A 304 5.27 -45.04 -1.45
N LYS A 305 5.46 -45.53 -2.68
CA LYS A 305 6.36 -46.66 -2.96
C LYS A 305 7.79 -46.16 -3.11
N GLN A 306 8.73 -46.95 -2.63
CA GLN A 306 10.16 -46.64 -2.75
C GLN A 306 10.65 -46.82 -4.19
N ILE A 307 11.40 -45.85 -4.71
CA ILE A 307 11.97 -45.89 -6.05
C ILE A 307 13.38 -46.49 -5.99
N GLU A 308 13.60 -47.59 -6.72
CA GLU A 308 14.91 -48.22 -6.90
C GLU A 308 15.30 -48.31 -8.39
N PRO A 309 16.48 -47.81 -8.80
CA PRO A 309 17.50 -47.11 -8.02
C PRO A 309 17.07 -45.67 -7.66
N PRO A 310 17.61 -45.07 -6.58
CA PRO A 310 17.28 -43.70 -6.19
C PRO A 310 17.67 -42.72 -7.31
N THR A 311 16.68 -42.11 -7.94
CA THR A 311 16.84 -41.08 -8.96
C THR A 311 16.87 -39.69 -8.31
N THR A 312 17.53 -38.74 -8.96
CA THR A 312 17.40 -37.31 -8.61
C THR A 312 16.10 -36.71 -9.15
N ASP A 313 15.49 -37.35 -10.15
CA ASP A 313 14.16 -36.99 -10.62
C ASP A 313 13.11 -37.38 -9.59
N VAL A 314 12.38 -36.37 -9.13
CA VAL A 314 11.30 -36.51 -8.15
C VAL A 314 9.98 -36.69 -8.90
N ASP A 315 9.24 -37.74 -8.55
CA ASP A 315 7.89 -37.94 -9.08
C ASP A 315 6.99 -36.76 -8.73
N LYS A 316 6.16 -36.33 -9.69
CA LYS A 316 5.43 -35.06 -9.61
C LYS A 316 4.08 -35.15 -10.30
N MET A 317 3.10 -34.47 -9.71
CA MET A 317 1.74 -34.32 -10.25
C MET A 317 1.39 -32.84 -10.38
N PHE A 318 0.44 -32.55 -11.27
CA PHE A 318 -0.05 -31.21 -11.53
C PHE A 318 -1.53 -31.12 -11.20
N LEU A 319 -1.94 -30.00 -10.61
CA LEU A 319 -3.31 -29.71 -10.22
C LEU A 319 -3.71 -28.34 -10.77
N ASP A 320 -5.02 -28.16 -10.95
CA ASP A 320 -5.62 -26.86 -11.30
C ASP A 320 -6.66 -26.43 -10.25
N PRO A 321 -6.22 -25.88 -9.10
CA PRO A 321 -7.09 -25.36 -8.05
C PRO A 321 -8.19 -24.39 -8.53
N TYR A 322 -7.96 -23.70 -9.65
CA TYR A 322 -8.94 -22.80 -10.25
C TYR A 322 -10.03 -23.57 -11.01
N GLY A 323 -9.65 -24.46 -11.93
CA GLY A 323 -10.57 -25.04 -12.91
C GLY A 323 -11.03 -26.47 -12.63
N SER A 324 -10.34 -27.26 -11.81
CA SER A 324 -10.56 -28.71 -11.70
C SER A 324 -10.40 -29.22 -10.26
N SER A 325 -11.09 -30.32 -9.93
CA SER A 325 -10.88 -31.10 -8.69
C SER A 325 -10.07 -32.38 -8.91
N GLU A 326 -9.64 -32.60 -10.14
CA GLU A 326 -8.91 -33.79 -10.58
C GLU A 326 -7.48 -33.46 -10.97
N GLU A 327 -6.63 -34.48 -11.01
CA GLU A 327 -5.26 -34.38 -11.47
C GLU A 327 -5.18 -33.96 -12.94
N VAL A 328 -4.28 -33.04 -13.25
CA VAL A 328 -3.96 -32.64 -14.61
C VAL A 328 -2.85 -33.56 -15.13
N HIS A 329 -3.15 -34.35 -16.15
CA HIS A 329 -2.19 -35.29 -16.69
C HIS A 329 -1.03 -34.58 -17.41
N LEU A 330 0.20 -35.05 -17.16
CA LEU A 330 1.41 -34.51 -17.78
C LEU A 330 1.37 -34.58 -19.32
N ALA A 331 0.72 -35.61 -19.87
CA ALA A 331 0.54 -35.75 -21.31
C ALA A 331 -0.25 -34.57 -21.90
N ASP A 332 -1.31 -34.13 -21.22
CA ASP A 332 -2.15 -33.01 -21.67
C ASP A 332 -1.38 -31.69 -21.65
N LEU A 333 -0.54 -31.47 -20.62
CA LEU A 333 0.32 -30.29 -20.53
C LEU A 333 1.35 -30.25 -21.65
N ARG A 334 1.99 -31.38 -21.97
CA ARG A 334 2.94 -31.48 -23.09
C ARG A 334 2.25 -31.25 -24.43
N SER A 335 1.08 -31.84 -24.64
CA SER A 335 0.27 -31.60 -25.85
C SER A 335 -0.05 -30.12 -26.03
N ARG A 336 -0.43 -29.41 -24.96
CA ARG A 336 -0.69 -27.96 -25.00
C ARG A 336 0.57 -27.12 -25.31
N LEU A 337 1.75 -27.52 -24.84
CA LEU A 337 3.00 -26.81 -25.20
C LEU A 337 3.33 -26.95 -26.69
N VAL A 338 3.10 -28.13 -27.26
CA VAL A 338 3.24 -28.36 -28.70
C VAL A 338 2.25 -27.48 -29.49
N GLU A 339 1.00 -27.34 -29.03
CA GLU A 339 0.01 -26.46 -29.65
C GLU A 339 0.41 -24.97 -29.62
N PHE A 340 1.15 -24.53 -28.59
CA PHE A 340 1.70 -23.18 -28.51
C PHE A 340 2.98 -22.97 -29.33
N ASP A 341 3.40 -23.97 -30.12
CA ASP A 341 4.62 -23.96 -30.94
C ASP A 341 5.93 -23.88 -30.11
N TRP A 342 5.91 -24.38 -28.87
CA TRP A 342 7.08 -24.47 -28.00
C TRP A 342 7.79 -25.82 -28.12
N LEU A 343 8.40 -26.07 -29.29
CA LEU A 343 9.03 -27.35 -29.61
C LEU A 343 10.38 -27.60 -28.89
N HIS A 344 10.94 -26.57 -28.24
CA HIS A 344 12.24 -26.64 -27.57
C HIS A 344 12.15 -26.03 -26.17
N GLY A 345 12.60 -26.79 -25.16
CA GLY A 345 12.61 -26.34 -23.76
C GLY A 345 11.29 -26.54 -23.01
N GLU A 346 10.43 -27.44 -23.45
CA GLU A 346 9.14 -27.78 -22.80
C GLU A 346 9.28 -28.07 -21.30
N GLU A 347 10.33 -28.80 -20.91
CA GLU A 347 10.61 -29.15 -19.52
C GLU A 347 10.85 -27.92 -18.62
N ALA A 348 11.29 -26.79 -19.19
CA ALA A 348 11.45 -25.54 -18.44
C ALA A 348 10.10 -24.95 -17.96
N PHE A 349 8.98 -25.35 -18.57
CA PHE A 349 7.62 -24.97 -18.15
C PHE A 349 6.94 -25.99 -17.24
N LEU A 350 7.63 -27.09 -16.92
CA LEU A 350 7.14 -28.21 -16.13
C LEU A 350 7.96 -28.40 -14.85
N VAL A 351 8.57 -27.31 -14.35
CA VAL A 351 9.37 -27.24 -13.13
C VAL A 351 8.81 -26.19 -12.15
N PRO A 352 9.13 -26.29 -10.85
CA PRO A 352 8.78 -25.26 -9.87
C PRO A 352 9.22 -23.87 -10.32
N ALA A 353 8.29 -22.93 -10.36
CA ALA A 353 8.56 -21.55 -10.73
C ALA A 353 9.22 -20.79 -9.57
N PRO A 354 10.29 -20.03 -9.83
CA PRO A 354 10.82 -19.10 -8.84
C PRO A 354 9.79 -18.03 -8.45
N VAL A 355 9.74 -17.65 -7.18
CA VAL A 355 8.84 -16.61 -6.67
C VAL A 355 8.89 -15.31 -7.51
N PRO A 356 10.08 -14.78 -7.92
CA PRO A 356 10.15 -13.58 -8.75
C PRO A 356 9.33 -13.66 -10.05
N VAL A 357 9.25 -14.84 -10.68
CA VAL A 357 8.50 -15.04 -11.93
C VAL A 357 7.00 -14.89 -11.68
N LEU A 358 6.49 -15.45 -10.57
CA LEU A 358 5.07 -15.41 -10.22
C LEU A 358 4.66 -14.00 -9.79
N VAL A 359 5.48 -13.33 -8.98
CA VAL A 359 5.25 -11.93 -8.58
C VAL A 359 5.21 -11.01 -9.80
N GLN A 360 6.13 -11.18 -10.75
CA GLN A 360 6.11 -10.41 -12.01
C GLN A 360 4.85 -10.68 -12.84
N ARG A 361 4.35 -11.92 -12.88
CA ARG A 361 3.08 -12.26 -13.55
C ARG A 361 1.88 -11.57 -12.90
N VAL A 362 1.81 -11.53 -11.56
CA VAL A 362 0.77 -10.76 -10.84
C VAL A 362 0.86 -9.28 -11.19
N GLY A 363 2.06 -8.69 -11.14
CA GLY A 363 2.26 -7.29 -11.52
C GLY A 363 1.82 -6.98 -12.97
N ARG A 364 2.04 -7.91 -13.91
CA ARG A 364 1.54 -7.78 -15.29
C ARG A 364 0.01 -7.84 -15.36
N ASN A 365 -0.64 -8.76 -14.63
CA ASN A 365 -2.10 -8.83 -14.56
C ASN A 365 -2.70 -7.53 -14.00
N MET A 366 -2.10 -6.94 -12.98
CA MET A 366 -2.52 -5.65 -12.43
C MET A 366 -2.38 -4.51 -13.45
N LYS A 367 -1.24 -4.42 -14.15
CA LYS A 367 -1.03 -3.41 -15.21
C LYS A 367 -2.01 -3.56 -16.37
N MET A 368 -2.28 -4.80 -16.80
CA MET A 368 -3.23 -5.06 -17.87
C MET A 368 -4.67 -4.72 -17.44
N THR A 369 -5.02 -5.00 -16.19
CA THR A 369 -6.28 -4.57 -15.59
C THR A 369 -6.41 -3.05 -15.56
N PHE A 370 -5.34 -2.33 -15.19
CA PHE A 370 -5.30 -0.88 -15.25
C PHE A 370 -5.46 -0.34 -16.68
N HIS A 371 -4.76 -0.93 -17.65
CA HIS A 371 -4.86 -0.51 -19.05
C HIS A 371 -6.31 -0.65 -19.56
N ASP A 372 -6.94 -1.80 -19.32
CA ASP A 372 -8.37 -2.00 -19.65
C ASP A 372 -9.25 -0.96 -18.97
N PHE A 373 -8.99 -0.60 -17.71
CA PHE A 373 -9.73 0.45 -17.01
C PHE A 373 -9.58 1.83 -17.67
N ILE A 374 -8.36 2.25 -18.03
CA ILE A 374 -8.14 3.54 -18.68
C ILE A 374 -8.80 3.59 -20.06
N HIS A 375 -8.69 2.53 -20.84
CA HIS A 375 -9.22 2.48 -22.21
C HIS A 375 -10.73 2.28 -22.30
N ARG A 376 -11.39 1.69 -21.29
CA ARG A 376 -12.85 1.44 -21.28
C ARG A 376 -13.70 2.59 -20.69
N ARG A 377 -13.14 3.78 -20.42
CA ARG A 377 -13.91 4.91 -19.85
C ARG A 377 -14.96 5.47 -20.83
N GLN A 378 -16.25 5.21 -20.59
CA GLN A 378 -17.20 6.28 -20.21
C GLN A 378 -18.64 5.85 -19.85
N GLU A 379 -19.18 4.67 -20.21
CA GLU A 379 -20.63 4.45 -20.03
C GLU A 379 -21.08 3.25 -19.19
N HIS A 380 -20.34 2.13 -19.09
CA HIS A 380 -20.89 0.93 -18.44
C HIS A 380 -19.87 -0.02 -17.79
N LEU A 381 -19.10 0.44 -16.79
CA LEU A 381 -18.42 -0.49 -15.87
C LEU A 381 -18.87 -0.20 -14.46
N SER A 382 -19.57 -1.16 -13.84
CA SER A 382 -20.11 -1.05 -12.50
C SER A 382 -19.00 -0.79 -11.48
N VAL A 383 -19.34 -0.03 -10.43
CA VAL A 383 -18.53 0.20 -9.22
C VAL A 383 -17.91 -1.11 -8.68
N GLU A 384 -18.58 -2.24 -8.90
CA GLU A 384 -18.19 -3.59 -8.49
C GLU A 384 -16.85 -4.06 -9.08
N HIS A 385 -16.52 -3.72 -10.34
CA HIS A 385 -15.28 -4.19 -10.98
C HIS A 385 -14.00 -3.63 -10.35
N LEU A 386 -14.13 -2.55 -9.57
CA LEU A 386 -13.01 -1.89 -8.90
C LEU A 386 -13.25 -1.72 -7.39
N ALA A 387 -14.23 -2.42 -6.84
CA ALA A 387 -14.53 -2.47 -5.41
C ALA A 387 -13.43 -3.22 -4.64
N VAL A 388 -12.16 -2.81 -4.81
CA VAL A 388 -10.98 -3.39 -4.17
C VAL A 388 -11.03 -3.22 -2.65
N LEU A 389 -11.83 -2.29 -2.13
CA LEU A 389 -11.83 -1.95 -0.72
C LEU A 389 -13.22 -2.03 -0.08
N ARG A 390 -14.29 -1.64 -0.77
CA ARG A 390 -15.69 -1.77 -0.31
C ARG A 390 -16.65 -1.82 -1.50
N ALA A 391 -17.61 -2.74 -1.47
CA ALA A 391 -18.64 -2.89 -2.52
C ALA A 391 -19.58 -1.68 -2.65
N ASP A 392 -19.56 -0.75 -1.69
CA ASP A 392 -20.49 0.37 -1.58
C ASP A 392 -19.97 1.69 -2.19
N ARG A 393 -18.70 1.78 -2.60
CA ARG A 393 -18.08 3.05 -3.07
C ARG A 393 -17.20 2.87 -4.32
N PRO A 394 -17.23 3.84 -5.27
CA PRO A 394 -16.29 3.83 -6.38
C PRO A 394 -14.85 4.01 -5.86
N PRO A 395 -13.87 3.28 -6.43
CA PRO A 395 -12.47 3.46 -6.03
C PRO A 395 -11.99 4.88 -6.29
N SER A 396 -11.12 5.39 -5.41
CA SER A 396 -10.38 6.60 -5.71
C SER A 396 -9.43 6.36 -6.89
N LYS A 397 -9.11 7.42 -7.64
CA LYS A 397 -8.05 7.38 -8.67
C LYS A 397 -6.73 6.87 -8.09
N ARG A 398 -6.40 7.28 -6.86
CA ARG A 398 -5.18 6.89 -6.14
C ARG A 398 -5.12 5.39 -5.85
N THR A 399 -6.25 4.75 -5.56
CA THR A 399 -6.35 3.30 -5.39
C THR A 399 -5.95 2.58 -6.67
N VAL A 400 -6.45 3.06 -7.82
CA VAL A 400 -6.14 2.47 -9.12
C VAL A 400 -4.66 2.70 -9.49
N GLU A 401 -4.12 3.90 -9.23
CA GLU A 401 -2.70 4.22 -9.43
C GLU A 401 -1.77 3.39 -8.53
N SER A 402 -2.22 3.07 -7.31
CA SER A 402 -1.46 2.23 -6.37
C SER A 402 -1.23 0.82 -6.91
N SER A 403 -2.15 0.28 -7.72
CA SER A 403 -1.97 -1.03 -8.37
C SER A 403 -0.81 -1.06 -9.37
N VAL A 404 -0.73 -0.03 -10.21
CA VAL A 404 0.36 0.15 -11.18
C VAL A 404 1.66 0.42 -10.45
N TYR A 405 1.61 1.20 -9.37
CA TYR A 405 2.78 1.50 -8.56
C TYR A 405 3.37 0.24 -7.91
N ALA A 406 2.52 -0.60 -7.31
CA ALA A 406 2.90 -1.89 -6.76
C ALA A 406 3.59 -2.76 -7.83
N ALA A 407 3.00 -2.85 -9.02
CA ALA A 407 3.55 -3.60 -10.13
C ALA A 407 4.91 -3.06 -10.63
N HIS A 408 5.15 -1.75 -10.57
CA HIS A 408 6.47 -1.20 -10.91
C HIS A 408 7.53 -1.54 -9.86
N TRP A 409 7.21 -1.39 -8.57
CA TRP A 409 8.11 -1.79 -7.48
C TRP A 409 8.45 -3.28 -7.54
N ALA A 410 7.43 -4.13 -7.64
CA ALA A 410 7.59 -5.57 -7.75
C ALA A 410 8.48 -5.93 -8.95
N ASN A 411 8.23 -5.35 -10.13
CA ASN A 411 9.05 -5.63 -11.31
C ASN A 411 10.51 -5.20 -11.15
N LEU A 412 10.76 -4.03 -10.56
CA LEU A 412 12.13 -3.55 -10.32
C LEU A 412 12.88 -4.43 -9.31
N LEU A 413 12.22 -4.86 -8.24
CA LEU A 413 12.85 -5.62 -7.17
C LEU A 413 12.97 -7.11 -7.49
N MET A 414 12.11 -7.64 -8.37
CA MET A 414 12.18 -9.02 -8.85
C MET A 414 13.09 -9.22 -10.06
N THR A 415 13.52 -8.14 -10.72
CA THR A 415 14.46 -8.19 -11.84
C THR A 415 15.88 -7.96 -11.33
N PRO A 416 16.84 -8.86 -11.59
CA PRO A 416 18.24 -8.63 -11.21
C PRO A 416 18.79 -7.32 -11.81
N VAL A 417 19.52 -6.53 -11.03
CA VAL A 417 20.12 -5.26 -11.48
C VAL A 417 21.09 -5.40 -12.68
N SER A 418 21.62 -6.60 -12.92
CA SER A 418 22.46 -6.90 -14.09
C SER A 418 21.67 -7.07 -15.39
N ASN A 419 20.34 -7.22 -15.31
CA ASN A 419 19.49 -7.43 -16.47
C ASN A 419 19.11 -6.08 -17.12
N PHE A 420 19.22 -5.99 -18.45
CA PHE A 420 18.86 -4.79 -19.21
C PHE A 420 17.39 -4.36 -19.03
N GLN A 421 16.48 -5.30 -18.75
CA GLN A 421 15.07 -5.01 -18.50
C GLN A 421 14.84 -4.20 -17.21
N TRP A 422 15.78 -4.29 -16.26
CA TRP A 422 15.77 -3.48 -15.05
C TRP A 422 15.89 -1.99 -15.40
N ASP A 423 16.83 -1.66 -16.29
CA ASP A 423 17.08 -0.31 -16.77
C ASP A 423 15.84 0.28 -17.47
N SER A 424 15.21 -0.47 -18.37
CA SER A 424 13.98 -0.04 -19.06
C SER A 424 12.79 0.18 -18.12
N SER A 425 12.74 -0.56 -17.01
CA SER A 425 11.66 -0.46 -16.02
C SER A 425 11.83 0.76 -15.10
N LEU A 426 13.07 1.24 -14.94
CA LEU A 426 13.41 2.33 -14.04
C LEU A 426 12.80 3.67 -14.47
N ASP A 427 12.77 3.97 -15.77
CA ASP A 427 12.28 5.26 -16.28
C ASP A 427 10.80 5.48 -15.95
N HIS A 428 9.99 4.48 -16.29
CA HIS A 428 8.56 4.49 -16.02
C HIS A 428 8.28 4.60 -14.51
N PHE A 429 9.07 3.91 -13.69
CA PHE A 429 8.96 3.99 -12.24
C PHE A 429 9.29 5.38 -11.70
N LEU A 430 10.41 5.99 -12.14
CA LEU A 430 10.84 7.31 -11.68
C LEU A 430 9.84 8.40 -12.06
N HIS A 431 9.27 8.32 -13.26
CA HIS A 431 8.16 9.18 -13.65
C HIS A 431 6.97 9.01 -12.69
N PHE A 432 6.57 7.77 -12.42
CA PHE A 432 5.42 7.49 -11.56
C PHE A 432 5.58 8.03 -10.13
N VAL A 433 6.74 7.81 -9.50
CA VAL A 433 7.04 8.32 -8.15
C VAL A 433 6.99 9.84 -8.11
N THR A 434 7.62 10.50 -9.09
CA THR A 434 7.74 11.97 -9.09
C THR A 434 6.39 12.66 -9.21
N HIS A 435 5.46 12.07 -9.97
CA HIS A 435 4.17 12.68 -10.26
C HIS A 435 3.05 12.28 -9.28
N TYR A 436 3.03 11.02 -8.83
CA TYR A 436 1.88 10.47 -8.10
C TYR A 436 2.18 10.15 -6.62
N PHE A 437 3.42 9.77 -6.29
CA PHE A 437 3.81 9.34 -4.94
C PHE A 437 5.10 10.02 -4.42
N PRO A 438 5.20 11.36 -4.44
CA PRO A 438 6.41 12.05 -3.98
C PRO A 438 6.69 11.86 -2.48
N GLU A 439 5.67 11.55 -1.68
CA GLU A 439 5.81 11.21 -0.26
C GLU A 439 6.68 9.97 -0.02
N ASP A 440 6.80 9.10 -1.03
CA ASP A 440 7.52 7.83 -0.97
C ASP A 440 9.00 7.95 -1.37
N ALA A 441 9.50 9.18 -1.52
CA ALA A 441 10.91 9.43 -1.82
C ALA A 441 11.87 8.77 -0.82
N TRP A 442 11.46 8.59 0.43
CA TRP A 442 12.25 7.88 1.45
C TRP A 442 12.48 6.40 1.09
N MET A 443 11.50 5.73 0.46
CA MET A 443 11.65 4.33 0.00
C MET A 443 12.62 4.25 -1.18
N VAL A 444 12.54 5.20 -2.10
CA VAL A 444 13.48 5.29 -3.24
C VAL A 444 14.91 5.51 -2.73
N GLU A 445 15.08 6.38 -1.73
CA GLU A 445 16.37 6.57 -1.08
C GLU A 445 16.86 5.30 -0.38
N MET A 446 16.00 4.63 0.39
CA MET A 446 16.38 3.46 1.19
C MET A 446 16.66 2.21 0.35
N TYR A 447 15.80 1.88 -0.60
CA TYR A 447 15.83 0.60 -1.31
C TYR A 447 16.38 0.70 -2.73
N LEU A 448 16.04 1.77 -3.47
CA LEU A 448 16.43 1.87 -4.88
C LEU A 448 17.84 2.46 -5.05
N THR A 449 18.23 3.42 -4.22
CA THR A 449 19.56 4.06 -4.33
C THR A 449 20.72 3.06 -4.18
N PRO A 450 20.70 2.11 -3.23
CA PRO A 450 21.73 1.06 -3.18
C PRO A 450 21.80 0.21 -4.44
N LEU A 451 20.65 -0.21 -4.99
CA LEU A 451 20.57 -1.01 -6.22
C LEU A 451 21.06 -0.24 -7.44
N TYR A 452 20.68 1.03 -7.54
CA TYR A 452 21.13 1.91 -8.62
C TYR A 452 22.65 2.08 -8.62
N LYS A 453 23.27 2.25 -7.44
CA LYS A 453 24.74 2.30 -7.31
C LYS A 453 25.40 1.01 -7.78
N ILE A 454 24.84 -0.15 -7.44
CA ILE A 454 25.34 -1.44 -7.92
C ILE A 454 25.24 -1.47 -9.44
N HIS A 455 24.06 -1.21 -10.00
CA HIS A 455 23.81 -1.20 -11.43
C HIS A 455 24.83 -0.31 -12.19
N THR A 456 25.02 0.93 -11.76
CA THR A 456 25.96 1.87 -12.40
C THR A 456 27.44 1.47 -12.27
N ASN A 457 27.78 0.66 -11.26
CA ASN A 457 29.15 0.19 -11.06
C ASN A 457 29.43 -1.13 -11.81
N THR A 458 28.40 -1.98 -12.00
CA THR A 458 28.56 -3.33 -12.56
C THR A 458 28.24 -3.43 -14.05
N VAL A 459 27.36 -2.57 -14.55
CA VAL A 459 26.94 -2.52 -15.95
C VAL A 459 27.43 -1.18 -16.50
N GLN A 460 27.92 -1.11 -17.75
CA GLN A 460 28.13 0.20 -18.40
C GLN A 460 26.75 0.84 -18.62
N PRO A 461 26.31 1.77 -17.76
CA PRO A 461 24.96 2.27 -17.85
C PRO A 461 24.89 3.23 -19.04
N ARG A 462 23.77 3.26 -19.75
CA ARG A 462 23.52 4.35 -20.71
C ARG A 462 23.56 5.68 -19.97
N HIS A 463 23.95 6.74 -20.66
CA HIS A 463 23.98 8.07 -20.05
C HIS A 463 22.54 8.50 -19.73
N ARG A 464 22.23 8.62 -18.43
CA ARG A 464 20.90 8.99 -17.92
C ARG A 464 20.89 10.45 -17.51
N PHE A 465 19.89 11.21 -17.96
CA PHE A 465 19.75 12.63 -17.66
C PHE A 465 18.54 12.92 -16.79
N THR A 466 18.68 13.84 -15.82
CA THR A 466 17.57 14.45 -15.07
C THR A 466 16.53 13.46 -14.53
N LEU A 467 15.35 13.35 -15.15
CA LEU A 467 14.22 12.51 -14.72
C LEU A 467 14.46 11.00 -14.84
N GLU A 468 15.53 10.58 -15.51
CA GLU A 468 15.94 9.18 -15.63
C GLU A 468 17.01 8.78 -14.60
N ASN A 469 17.45 9.72 -13.75
CA ASN A 469 18.53 9.51 -12.81
C ASN A 469 17.99 9.55 -11.37
N VAL A 470 18.23 8.47 -10.60
CA VAL A 470 17.68 8.31 -9.24
C VAL A 470 18.09 9.45 -8.29
N PRO A 471 19.39 9.78 -8.11
CA PRO A 471 19.81 10.95 -7.33
C PRO A 471 19.16 12.27 -7.75
N GLU A 472 19.04 12.52 -9.06
CA GLU A 472 18.46 13.76 -9.57
C GLU A 472 16.96 13.85 -9.31
N VAL A 473 16.22 12.75 -9.47
CA VAL A 473 14.80 12.68 -9.11
C VAL A 473 14.57 12.94 -7.62
N LEU A 474 15.37 12.32 -6.75
CA LEU A 474 15.30 12.59 -5.31
C LEU A 474 15.61 14.05 -4.98
N ARG A 475 16.61 14.64 -5.67
CA ARG A 475 16.94 16.06 -5.54
C ARG A 475 15.79 16.96 -6.00
N LEU A 476 15.14 16.63 -7.11
CA LEU A 476 13.98 17.37 -7.64
C LEU A 476 12.81 17.35 -6.64
N ILE A 477 12.46 16.18 -6.10
CA ILE A 477 11.39 16.04 -5.10
C ILE A 477 11.72 16.87 -3.86
N ARG A 478 12.94 16.76 -3.33
CA ARG A 478 13.38 17.54 -2.15
C ARG A 478 13.38 19.04 -2.41
N ASN A 479 13.83 19.48 -3.58
CA ASN A 479 13.83 20.89 -3.93
C ASN A 479 12.40 21.43 -4.08
N ALA A 480 11.48 20.63 -4.64
CA ALA A 480 10.07 20.98 -4.73
C ALA A 480 9.42 21.06 -3.34
N ASP A 481 9.71 20.11 -2.45
CA ASP A 481 9.20 20.07 -1.07
C ASP A 481 9.72 21.23 -0.22
N ASN A 482 10.99 21.61 -0.38
CA ASN A 482 11.58 22.73 0.36
C ASN A 482 11.31 24.11 -0.28
N ARG A 483 10.60 24.16 -1.41
CA ARG A 483 10.33 25.42 -2.11
C ARG A 483 9.36 26.29 -1.31
N THR A 484 9.87 27.39 -0.80
CA THR A 484 9.05 28.44 -0.19
C THR A 484 8.07 28.99 -1.23
N PRO A 485 6.75 28.98 -0.96
CA PRO A 485 5.75 29.50 -1.88
C PRO A 485 5.90 31.01 -2.08
N THR A 486 5.59 31.46 -3.29
CA THR A 486 5.32 32.88 -3.54
C THR A 486 3.92 33.21 -3.03
N VAL A 487 3.81 34.23 -2.18
CA VAL A 487 2.54 34.64 -1.58
C VAL A 487 1.72 35.41 -2.62
N ASN A 488 0.52 34.92 -2.93
CA ASN A 488 -0.48 35.60 -3.74
C ASN A 488 -1.51 36.28 -2.82
N ARG A 489 -1.37 37.60 -2.65
CA ARG A 489 -2.28 38.42 -1.83
C ARG A 489 -3.27 39.18 -2.71
N ARG A 490 -4.48 39.45 -2.19
CA ARG A 490 -5.40 40.41 -2.82
C ARG A 490 -5.12 41.83 -2.34
N TYR A 491 -3.92 42.33 -2.61
CA TYR A 491 -3.45 43.60 -2.04
C TYR A 491 -3.92 44.84 -2.81
N THR A 492 -4.42 44.71 -4.04
CA THR A 492 -4.98 45.83 -4.81
C THR A 492 -6.50 45.77 -4.85
N GLN A 493 -7.12 46.96 -4.94
CA GLN A 493 -8.56 47.07 -5.17
C GLN A 493 -8.97 46.43 -6.51
N GLU A 494 -8.11 46.53 -7.53
CA GLU A 494 -8.31 45.92 -8.85
C GLU A 494 -8.40 44.39 -8.78
N ILE A 495 -7.48 43.72 -8.05
CA ILE A 495 -7.51 42.27 -7.85
C ILE A 495 -8.78 41.86 -7.11
N ASN A 496 -9.16 42.60 -6.06
CA ASN A 496 -10.37 42.32 -5.30
C ASN A 496 -11.66 42.47 -6.14
N GLN A 497 -11.67 43.36 -7.13
CA GLN A 497 -12.81 43.53 -8.04
C GLN A 497 -12.82 42.46 -9.15
N THR A 498 -11.65 41.94 -9.52
CA THR A 498 -11.49 41.04 -10.68
C THR A 498 -11.62 39.56 -10.31
N VAL A 499 -11.16 39.16 -9.12
CA VAL A 499 -11.18 37.77 -8.63
C VAL A 499 -12.41 37.55 -7.73
N TRP A 500 -13.45 36.89 -8.27
CA TRP A 500 -14.77 36.80 -7.63
C TRP A 500 -14.85 35.79 -6.48
N TYR A 501 -14.10 34.70 -6.53
CA TYR A 501 -14.24 33.56 -5.61
C TYR A 501 -12.98 33.35 -4.78
N THR A 502 -13.13 32.84 -3.56
CA THR A 502 -12.04 32.63 -2.59
C THR A 502 -11.64 31.16 -2.50
N VAL A 503 -10.41 30.94 -2.02
CA VAL A 503 -9.94 29.59 -1.64
C VAL A 503 -10.89 29.02 -0.58
N GLY A 504 -11.18 27.72 -0.70
CA GLY A 504 -12.07 26.99 0.18
C GLY A 504 -13.54 27.00 -0.21
N GLN A 505 -13.96 27.85 -1.16
CA GLN A 505 -15.34 27.79 -1.66
C GLN A 505 -15.57 26.53 -2.51
N VAL A 506 -16.75 25.94 -2.32
CA VAL A 506 -17.23 24.80 -3.10
C VAL A 506 -18.04 25.29 -4.28
N PHE A 507 -17.86 24.66 -5.44
CA PHE A 507 -18.59 25.01 -6.64
C PHE A 507 -19.08 23.79 -7.41
N ARG A 508 -20.09 24.03 -8.24
CA ARG A 508 -20.52 23.17 -9.34
C ARG A 508 -20.06 23.80 -10.65
N HIS A 509 -19.43 23.00 -11.51
CA HIS A 509 -19.08 23.44 -12.85
C HIS A 509 -20.35 23.61 -13.69
N LYS A 510 -20.56 24.78 -14.31
CA LYS A 510 -21.82 25.09 -15.03
C LYS A 510 -22.11 24.16 -16.21
N ARG A 511 -21.08 23.80 -16.98
CA ARG A 511 -21.19 22.90 -18.15
C ARG A 511 -21.24 21.41 -17.76
N TYR A 512 -20.23 20.94 -17.04
CA TYR A 512 -20.03 19.52 -16.74
C TYR A 512 -20.68 19.04 -15.43
N ALA A 513 -21.29 19.94 -14.66
CA ALA A 513 -22.02 19.66 -13.41
C ALA A 513 -21.22 18.97 -12.28
N TYR A 514 -19.92 18.72 -12.44
CA TYR A 514 -19.08 18.16 -11.37
C TYR A 514 -18.87 19.16 -10.23
N ILE A 515 -18.61 18.64 -9.04
CA ILE A 515 -18.34 19.43 -7.82
C ILE A 515 -16.83 19.50 -7.57
N GLY A 516 -16.35 20.67 -7.17
CA GLY A 516 -14.96 20.90 -6.80
C GLY A 516 -14.79 21.96 -5.70
N ILE A 517 -13.58 22.04 -5.16
CA ILE A 517 -13.16 23.00 -4.13
C ILE A 517 -12.06 23.88 -4.71
N ILE A 518 -12.21 25.20 -4.62
CA ILE A 518 -11.18 26.14 -5.05
C ILE A 518 -9.98 26.06 -4.10
N ASN A 519 -8.81 25.68 -4.60
CA ASN A 519 -7.56 25.60 -3.82
C ASN A 519 -6.50 26.65 -4.24
N GLY A 520 -6.78 27.44 -5.28
CA GLY A 520 -5.93 28.56 -5.70
C GLY A 520 -6.55 29.38 -6.83
N TRP A 521 -5.91 30.50 -7.16
CA TRP A 521 -6.35 31.42 -8.22
C TRP A 521 -5.16 32.15 -8.87
N GLY A 522 -5.38 32.63 -10.09
CA GLY A 522 -4.44 33.40 -10.89
C GLY A 522 -5.15 34.50 -11.69
N GLU A 523 -4.71 35.75 -11.52
CA GLU A 523 -5.34 36.94 -12.11
C GLU A 523 -5.01 37.10 -13.61
N ARG A 524 -3.83 36.65 -14.05
CA ARG A 524 -3.28 36.92 -15.39
C ARG A 524 -3.10 35.65 -16.20
N GLY A 525 -4.19 34.91 -16.39
CA GLY A 525 -4.17 33.65 -17.10
C GLY A 525 -3.48 32.52 -16.32
N THR A 526 -3.35 31.37 -16.99
CA THR A 526 -2.87 30.11 -16.38
C THR A 526 -1.41 30.13 -15.95
N SER A 527 -0.58 31.01 -16.55
CA SER A 527 0.83 31.18 -16.19
C SER A 527 1.05 31.77 -14.78
N SER A 528 0.02 32.40 -14.21
CA SER A 528 0.05 32.94 -12.84
C SER A 528 -0.39 31.91 -11.78
N LEU A 529 -0.81 30.70 -12.20
CA LEU A 529 -1.24 29.65 -11.28
C LEU A 529 -0.05 28.93 -10.62
N PRO A 530 -0.12 28.60 -9.32
CA PRO A 530 0.95 27.87 -8.64
C PRO A 530 1.14 26.45 -9.22
N GLY A 531 2.33 26.19 -9.77
CA GLY A 531 2.76 24.83 -10.13
C GLY A 531 1.96 24.15 -11.23
N ALA A 532 1.58 24.89 -12.27
CA ALA A 532 0.93 24.34 -13.46
C ALA A 532 1.75 23.17 -14.06
N PRO A 533 1.24 21.91 -14.06
CA PRO A 533 1.83 20.83 -14.82
C PRO A 533 1.42 20.91 -16.29
N SER A 534 2.22 20.29 -17.18
CA SER A 534 1.95 20.21 -18.63
C SER A 534 0.57 19.63 -18.98
N LEU A 535 0.00 18.79 -18.11
CA LEU A 535 -1.32 18.17 -18.26
C LEU A 535 -2.50 19.16 -18.18
N ALA A 536 -2.32 20.30 -17.49
CA ALA A 536 -3.36 21.32 -17.39
C ALA A 536 -3.62 22.04 -18.73
N MET A 537 -2.72 21.91 -19.71
CA MET A 537 -2.89 22.54 -21.01
C MET A 537 -3.85 21.75 -21.90
N GLU A 538 -3.90 20.42 -21.77
CA GLU A 538 -4.76 19.55 -22.60
C GLU A 538 -6.23 19.70 -22.19
N ASP A 539 -6.53 19.61 -20.89
CA ASP A 539 -7.86 19.90 -20.32
C ASP A 539 -8.35 21.33 -20.69
N LEU A 540 -7.42 22.30 -20.70
CA LEU A 540 -7.70 23.68 -21.07
C LEU A 540 -7.97 23.83 -22.58
N MET A 541 -7.26 23.08 -23.42
CA MET A 541 -7.47 23.07 -24.87
C MET A 541 -8.82 22.44 -25.23
N ASP A 542 -9.27 21.42 -24.50
CA ASP A 542 -10.61 20.85 -24.62
C ASP A 542 -11.72 21.83 -24.17
N GLU A 543 -11.49 22.61 -23.11
CA GLU A 543 -12.44 23.67 -22.71
C GLU A 543 -12.57 24.80 -23.75
N LEU A 544 -11.51 25.06 -24.53
CA LEU A 544 -11.43 26.19 -25.46
C LEU A 544 -11.70 25.83 -26.92
N SER A 545 -11.59 24.56 -27.32
CA SER A 545 -11.77 24.09 -28.71
C SER A 545 -13.19 24.33 -29.24
N ASP A 546 -14.18 24.47 -28.37
CA ASP A 546 -15.60 24.67 -28.71
C ASP A 546 -15.98 26.14 -28.98
N SER A 547 -15.05 27.11 -28.85
CA SER A 547 -15.35 28.53 -29.11
C SER A 547 -15.07 29.01 -30.55
N GLY A 548 -14.70 28.10 -31.46
CA GLY A 548 -14.62 28.37 -32.91
C GLY A 548 -13.73 29.55 -33.33
N THR A 549 -12.61 29.79 -32.63
CA THR A 549 -11.78 30.99 -32.82
C THR A 549 -10.31 30.67 -33.11
N ASP A 550 -9.67 31.48 -33.96
CA ASP A 550 -8.26 31.32 -34.36
C ASP A 550 -7.26 31.39 -33.18
N SER A 551 -6.22 30.55 -33.26
CA SER A 551 -5.16 30.34 -32.25
C SER A 551 -4.53 31.63 -31.68
N ASP A 552 -4.30 32.65 -32.51
CA ASP A 552 -3.67 33.91 -32.08
C ASP A 552 -4.58 34.77 -31.18
N THR A 553 -5.91 34.69 -31.35
CA THR A 553 -6.88 35.41 -30.50
C THR A 553 -7.12 34.73 -29.16
N ILE A 554 -6.93 33.41 -29.09
CA ILE A 554 -7.04 32.62 -27.86
C ILE A 554 -5.94 33.03 -26.87
N GLY A 555 -4.69 33.13 -27.33
CA GLY A 555 -3.55 33.52 -26.49
C GLY A 555 -3.68 34.93 -25.88
N LEU A 556 -4.25 35.88 -26.62
CA LEU A 556 -4.51 37.25 -26.15
C LEU A 556 -5.68 37.34 -25.14
N ARG A 557 -6.73 36.52 -25.30
CA ARG A 557 -7.84 36.42 -24.34
C ARG A 557 -7.43 35.71 -23.04
N LEU A 558 -6.62 34.66 -23.13
CA LEU A 558 -6.12 33.90 -21.97
C LEU A 558 -5.28 34.75 -21.01
N ARG A 559 -4.56 35.76 -21.53
CA ARG A 559 -3.76 36.68 -20.70
C ARG A 559 -4.58 37.65 -19.84
N LYS A 560 -5.90 37.78 -20.07
CA LYS A 560 -6.79 38.72 -19.35
C LYS A 560 -7.89 38.07 -18.51
N LYS A 561 -8.03 36.73 -18.54
CA LYS A 561 -9.05 36.01 -17.77
C LYS A 561 -8.48 35.49 -16.44
N VAL A 562 -9.34 35.48 -15.41
CA VAL A 562 -9.06 34.85 -14.11
C VAL A 562 -9.35 33.36 -14.18
N PHE A 563 -8.41 32.57 -13.67
CA PHE A 563 -8.55 31.12 -13.54
C PHE A 563 -8.35 30.70 -12.09
N TYR A 564 -8.95 29.57 -11.75
CA TYR A 564 -8.85 28.92 -10.45
C TYR A 564 -8.20 27.56 -10.59
N THR A 565 -7.37 27.18 -9.61
CA THR A 565 -7.03 25.77 -9.42
C THR A 565 -8.03 25.17 -8.44
N CYS A 566 -8.48 23.96 -8.75
CA CYS A 566 -9.56 23.30 -8.04
C CYS A 566 -9.20 21.84 -7.74
N LEU A 567 -9.51 21.40 -6.52
CA LEU A 567 -9.61 19.99 -6.18
C LEU A 567 -10.95 19.45 -6.69
N THR A 568 -10.89 18.36 -7.45
CA THR A 568 -12.05 17.64 -7.96
C THR A 568 -11.90 16.16 -7.66
N HIS A 569 -12.95 15.37 -7.85
CA HIS A 569 -12.90 13.91 -7.71
C HIS A 569 -11.90 13.20 -8.66
N LYS A 570 -11.38 13.89 -9.70
CA LYS A 570 -10.42 13.30 -10.67
C LYS A 570 -9.00 13.82 -10.52
N ASN A 571 -8.85 15.06 -10.06
CA ASN A 571 -7.60 15.78 -10.11
C ASN A 571 -7.54 16.81 -8.98
N ASP A 572 -6.38 16.93 -8.35
CA ASP A 572 -6.14 17.90 -7.29
C ASP A 572 -5.79 19.31 -7.81
N ARG A 573 -5.59 19.45 -9.12
CA ARG A 573 -5.23 20.70 -9.80
C ARG A 573 -5.95 20.90 -11.13
N SER A 574 -7.27 20.70 -11.17
CA SER A 574 -8.06 21.12 -12.33
C SER A 574 -8.02 22.63 -12.47
N VAL A 575 -7.87 23.13 -13.70
CA VAL A 575 -7.91 24.57 -13.99
C VAL A 575 -9.31 24.91 -14.48
N VAL A 576 -9.95 25.91 -13.86
CA VAL A 576 -11.33 26.29 -14.18
C VAL A 576 -11.43 27.79 -14.38
N ALA A 577 -12.08 28.21 -15.46
CA ALA A 577 -12.34 29.61 -15.73
C ALA A 577 -13.38 30.21 -14.76
N GLN A 578 -13.22 31.48 -14.38
CA GLN A 578 -14.11 32.15 -13.43
C GLN A 578 -15.60 32.13 -13.84
N ASP A 579 -15.89 32.26 -15.14
CA ASP A 579 -17.24 32.25 -15.69
C ASP A 579 -17.93 30.88 -15.62
N ALA A 580 -17.16 29.79 -15.51
CA ALA A 580 -17.66 28.41 -15.44
C ALA A 580 -18.08 27.96 -14.03
N ILE A 581 -17.83 28.76 -13.00
CA ILE A 581 -18.06 28.42 -11.58
C ILE A 581 -19.46 28.86 -11.13
N GLN A 582 -20.19 27.96 -10.47
CA GLN A 582 -21.41 28.25 -9.70
C GLN A 582 -21.21 27.80 -8.24
N ILE A 583 -21.27 28.72 -7.26
CA ILE A 583 -21.02 28.41 -5.85
C ILE A 583 -22.12 27.54 -5.25
N ILE A 584 -21.70 26.55 -4.45
CA ILE A 584 -22.58 25.69 -3.67
C ILE A 584 -22.65 26.22 -2.24
N HIS A 585 -23.87 26.32 -1.71
CA HIS A 585 -24.13 26.76 -0.35
C HIS A 585 -24.77 25.67 0.54
N ASP A 586 -25.13 24.52 -0.02
CA ASP A 586 -25.70 23.39 0.72
C ASP A 586 -24.61 22.33 0.99
N PRO A 587 -24.17 22.15 2.25
CA PRO A 587 -23.17 21.16 2.62
C PRO A 587 -23.53 19.72 2.23
N ARG A 588 -24.84 19.40 2.15
CA ARG A 588 -25.32 18.03 1.84
C ARG A 588 -25.01 17.61 0.41
N LEU A 589 -24.66 18.57 -0.45
CA LEU A 589 -24.29 18.31 -1.83
C LEU A 589 -22.80 17.93 -1.99
N ILE A 590 -21.99 18.05 -0.93
CA ILE A 590 -20.55 17.80 -1.00
C ILE A 590 -20.30 16.28 -0.90
N PRO A 591 -19.65 15.66 -1.90
CA PRO A 591 -19.31 14.24 -1.84
C PRO A 591 -18.30 13.94 -0.73
N GLU A 592 -18.48 12.82 -0.03
CA GLU A 592 -17.56 12.36 1.02
C GLU A 592 -16.13 12.13 0.51
N THR A 593 -15.99 11.58 -0.70
CA THR A 593 -14.68 11.39 -1.35
C THR A 593 -13.90 12.68 -1.55
N LEU A 594 -14.62 13.80 -1.72
CA LEU A 594 -13.99 15.12 -1.83
C LEU A 594 -13.54 15.65 -0.47
N MET A 595 -14.22 15.28 0.62
CA MET A 595 -13.83 15.61 2.00
C MET A 595 -12.54 14.89 2.41
N GLU A 596 -12.39 13.62 2.02
CA GLU A 596 -11.20 12.82 2.30
C GLU A 596 -9.94 13.45 1.68
N ASP A 597 -10.00 13.83 0.40
CA ASP A 597 -8.87 14.46 -0.31
C ASP A 597 -8.64 15.93 0.08
N ALA A 598 -9.68 16.62 0.59
CA ALA A 598 -9.59 18.02 0.97
C ALA A 598 -8.52 18.30 2.04
N GLY A 599 -8.22 17.31 2.90
CA GLY A 599 -7.19 17.43 3.93
C GLY A 599 -5.79 17.77 3.40
N LYS A 600 -5.51 17.48 2.12
CA LYS A 600 -4.27 17.90 1.45
C LYS A 600 -4.06 19.41 1.47
N PHE A 601 -5.15 20.18 1.41
CA PHE A 601 -5.15 21.64 1.26
C PHE A 601 -5.83 22.38 2.43
N PHE A 602 -6.76 21.73 3.14
CA PHE A 602 -7.66 22.36 4.10
C PHE A 602 -7.59 21.71 5.48
N LYS A 603 -7.80 22.50 6.54
CA LYS A 603 -7.77 22.06 7.94
C LYS A 603 -9.10 21.44 8.38
N LYS A 604 -10.19 22.10 8.02
CA LYS A 604 -11.56 21.71 8.39
C LYS A 604 -12.56 22.26 7.40
N PHE A 605 -13.79 21.74 7.48
CA PHE A 605 -14.93 22.23 6.73
C PHE A 605 -15.90 22.96 7.67
N ASP A 606 -16.32 24.17 7.31
CA ASP A 606 -17.35 24.92 8.02
C ASP A 606 -18.70 24.73 7.33
N ALA A 607 -19.56 23.93 7.96
CA ALA A 607 -20.91 23.65 7.46
C ALA A 607 -21.84 24.88 7.48
N LYS A 608 -21.58 25.90 8.30
CA LYS A 608 -22.43 27.10 8.37
C LYS A 608 -22.26 27.99 7.15
N THR A 609 -21.02 28.12 6.69
CA THR A 609 -20.67 28.95 5.52
C THR A 609 -20.54 28.11 4.24
N CYS A 610 -20.56 26.78 4.35
CA CYS A 610 -20.29 25.83 3.27
C CYS A 610 -18.92 26.07 2.61
N THR A 611 -17.89 26.30 3.43
CA THR A 611 -16.53 26.60 2.98
C THR A 611 -15.48 25.78 3.72
N PHE A 612 -14.41 25.40 3.02
CA PHE A 612 -13.22 24.82 3.61
C PHE A 612 -12.27 25.90 4.13
N VAL A 613 -11.66 25.66 5.29
CA VAL A 613 -10.68 26.56 5.91
C VAL A 613 -9.28 26.14 5.46
N SER A 614 -8.53 27.05 4.83
CA SER A 614 -7.20 26.75 4.31
C SER A 614 -6.24 26.26 5.41
N ASN A 615 -5.55 25.16 5.12
CA ASN A 615 -4.48 24.66 5.98
C ASN A 615 -3.20 25.50 5.83
N VAL A 616 -2.94 25.98 4.61
CA VAL A 616 -1.69 26.63 4.24
C VAL A 616 -1.95 28.05 3.77
N LYS A 617 -1.77 29.01 4.67
CA LYS A 617 -1.89 30.46 4.39
C LYS A 617 -0.69 31.04 3.64
N GLU A 618 0.34 30.23 3.39
CA GLU A 618 1.59 30.68 2.77
C GLU A 618 1.44 31.07 1.29
N PHE A 619 0.51 30.44 0.57
CA PHE A 619 0.19 30.84 -0.81
C PHE A 619 -0.91 31.89 -0.85
N TYR A 620 -1.99 31.66 -0.10
CA TYR A 620 -3.18 32.51 -0.11
C TYR A 620 -3.57 32.80 1.35
N PRO A 621 -3.10 33.92 1.93
CA PRO A 621 -3.31 34.21 3.35
C PRO A 621 -4.75 34.62 3.69
N ASP A 622 -5.51 35.00 2.67
CA ASP A 622 -6.89 35.49 2.78
C ASP A 622 -7.94 34.35 2.81
N GLY A 623 -7.50 33.07 2.81
CA GLY A 623 -8.37 31.88 2.80
C GLY A 623 -8.38 31.05 4.08
#